data_AF-A0A2W5K844-F1
#
_entry.id   AF-A0A2W5K844-F1
#
_cell.length_a   1.000
_cell.length_b   1.000
_cell.length_c   1.000
_cell.angle_alpha   90.00
_cell.angle_beta   90.00
_cell.angle_gamma   90.00
#
_symmetry.space_group_name_H-M   'P 1'
#
loop_
_entity.id
_entity.type
_entity.pdbx_description
1 polymer ?
#
loop_
_entity_poly.entity_id
_entity_poly.type
_entity_poly.pdbx_seq_one_letter_code
_entity_poly.pdbx_strand_id
1 'polypeptide(L)'
;MQDPASDAPLRLVALDAEDLEVLSAHLQDFVLHVGDLVFLPRERRFAFVGNRADRRVDGELRRRRAAGHFDRVLSVKARGVDREAPDTVLNLLAITFAETEAPSGWIDLAFSGGASLRLEVECIEAQAVDLGPVWAAKTAPHHDEEA
;
A
#
# COMPACT_ATOMS: atom_id res chain seq x y z
N MET A 1 12.15 26.33 -8.64
CA MET A 1 12.70 26.37 -7.27
C MET A 1 12.10 25.19 -6.54
N GLN A 2 12.86 24.12 -6.32
CA GLN A 2 12.39 22.93 -5.62
C GLN A 2 12.15 23.30 -4.15
N ASP A 3 10.92 23.10 -3.68
CA ASP A 3 10.62 23.23 -2.26
C ASP A 3 11.29 22.06 -1.52
N PRO A 4 12.24 22.29 -0.60
CA PRO A 4 12.85 21.22 0.18
C PRO A 4 11.83 20.40 1.00
N ALA A 5 10.63 20.94 1.25
CA ALA A 5 9.53 20.19 1.87
C ALA A 5 8.93 19.11 0.94
N SER A 6 9.06 19.26 -0.39
CA SER A 6 8.55 18.27 -1.36
C SER A 6 9.27 16.92 -1.27
N ASP A 7 10.52 16.94 -0.76
CA ASP A 7 11.38 15.76 -0.67
C ASP A 7 11.37 15.08 0.71
N ALA A 8 10.68 15.68 1.70
CA ALA A 8 10.56 15.12 3.03
C ALA A 8 9.80 13.78 3.01
N PRO A 9 10.25 12.77 3.79
CA PRO A 9 9.60 11.46 3.84
C PRO A 9 8.14 11.60 4.27
N LEU A 10 7.25 10.95 3.53
CA LEU A 10 5.83 10.87 3.86
C LEU A 10 5.64 10.01 5.12
N ARG A 11 4.79 10.47 6.02
CA ARG A 11 4.25 9.67 7.12
C ARG A 11 2.76 9.93 7.21
N LEU A 12 1.97 8.88 7.04
CA LEU A 12 0.51 8.88 7.10
C LEU A 12 0.04 7.98 8.22
N VAL A 13 -1.08 8.38 8.81
CA VAL A 13 -1.85 7.60 9.78
C VAL A 13 -3.30 7.67 9.31
N ALA A 14 -4.03 6.56 9.42
CA ALA A 14 -5.46 6.54 9.19
C ALA A 14 -6.18 5.91 10.38
N LEU A 15 -7.15 6.64 10.95
CA LEU A 15 -7.96 6.22 12.09
C LEU A 15 -9.46 6.15 11.76
N ASP A 16 -9.86 6.68 10.60
CA ASP A 16 -11.21 6.59 10.06
C ASP A 16 -11.20 6.34 8.55
N ALA A 17 -12.39 6.30 7.95
CA ALA A 17 -12.55 6.01 6.53
C ALA A 17 -12.01 7.13 5.63
N GLU A 18 -12.12 8.40 6.04
CA GLU A 18 -11.64 9.56 5.26
C GLU A 18 -10.11 9.57 5.22
N ASP A 19 -9.45 9.32 6.35
CA ASP A 19 -8.00 9.17 6.39
C ASP A 19 -7.54 7.97 5.55
N LEU A 20 -8.30 6.88 5.55
CA LEU A 20 -7.96 5.69 4.78
C LEU A 20 -8.03 5.97 3.27
N GLU A 21 -8.95 6.81 2.81
CA GLU A 21 -9.01 7.27 1.42
C GLU A 21 -7.76 8.07 1.04
N VAL A 22 -7.28 8.96 1.93
CA VAL A 22 -6.02 9.70 1.73
C VAL A 22 -4.83 8.74 1.65
N LEU A 23 -4.75 7.77 2.56
CA LEU A 23 -3.71 6.74 2.57
C LEU A 23 -3.74 5.90 1.29
N SER A 24 -4.94 5.49 0.85
CA SER A 24 -5.18 4.75 -0.40
C SER A 24 -4.65 5.51 -1.62
N ALA A 25 -4.95 6.80 -1.73
CA ALA A 25 -4.47 7.65 -2.82
C ALA A 25 -2.93 7.75 -2.84
N HIS A 26 -2.29 7.88 -1.67
CA HIS A 26 -0.83 7.95 -1.57
C HIS A 26 -0.10 6.62 -1.81
N LEU A 27 -0.79 5.50 -1.61
CA LEU A 27 -0.29 4.16 -1.90
C LEU A 27 -0.82 3.60 -3.23
N GLN A 28 -1.47 4.41 -4.06
CA GLN A 28 -1.82 4.00 -5.41
C GLN A 28 -0.55 3.72 -6.23
N ASP A 29 -0.58 2.65 -7.01
CA ASP A 29 0.56 2.10 -7.74
C ASP A 29 1.74 1.71 -6.83
N PHE A 30 1.43 1.21 -5.64
CA PHE A 30 2.43 0.63 -4.74
C PHE A 30 2.84 -0.75 -5.23
N VAL A 31 4.10 -0.87 -5.61
CA VAL A 31 4.69 -2.10 -6.15
C VAL A 31 5.46 -2.83 -5.06
N LEU A 32 5.09 -4.08 -4.82
CA LEU A 32 5.70 -4.97 -3.83
C LEU A 32 5.71 -6.41 -4.36
N HIS A 33 6.46 -7.29 -3.71
CA HIS A 33 6.35 -8.72 -3.97
C HIS A 33 5.41 -9.40 -2.97
N VAL A 34 4.94 -10.61 -3.29
CA VAL A 34 4.17 -11.43 -2.34
C VAL A 34 4.95 -11.67 -1.05
N GLY A 35 6.27 -11.89 -1.14
CA GLY A 35 7.15 -12.07 0.01
C GLY A 35 7.32 -10.83 0.88
N ASP A 36 6.92 -9.64 0.39
CA ASP A 36 6.96 -8.40 1.17
C ASP A 36 5.70 -8.22 2.06
N LEU A 37 4.74 -9.16 2.03
CA LEU A 37 3.52 -9.16 2.81
C LEU A 37 3.60 -10.10 4.01
N VAL A 38 3.24 -9.62 5.20
CA VAL A 38 3.21 -10.46 6.41
C VAL A 38 1.98 -10.17 7.27
N PHE A 39 1.31 -11.26 7.69
CA PHE A 39 0.32 -11.19 8.76
C PHE A 39 0.93 -11.79 10.03
N LEU A 40 0.83 -11.06 11.14
CA LEU A 40 1.36 -11.37 12.45
C LEU A 40 0.18 -11.52 13.43
N PRO A 41 -0.42 -12.73 13.56
CA PRO A 41 -1.68 -12.91 14.28
C PRO A 41 -1.57 -12.59 15.78
N ARG A 42 -0.40 -12.81 16.39
CA ARG A 42 -0.17 -12.54 17.81
C ARG A 42 -0.16 -11.04 18.10
N GLU A 43 0.32 -10.25 17.16
CA GLU A 43 0.31 -8.79 17.22
C GLU A 43 -0.96 -8.17 16.63
N ARG A 44 -1.85 -8.97 16.01
CA ARG A 44 -3.01 -8.51 15.23
C ARG A 44 -2.62 -7.46 14.19
N ARG A 45 -1.52 -7.73 13.48
CA ARG A 45 -0.92 -6.77 12.56
C ARG A 45 -0.71 -7.37 11.18
N PHE A 46 -1.13 -6.65 10.15
CA PHE A 46 -0.74 -6.92 8.77
C PHE A 46 0.27 -5.86 8.33
N ALA A 47 1.45 -6.24 7.88
CA ALA A 47 2.51 -5.32 7.46
C ALA A 47 2.94 -5.61 6.03
N PHE A 48 3.39 -4.56 5.36
CA PHE A 48 3.87 -4.62 3.98
C PHE A 48 5.02 -3.62 3.76
N VAL A 49 5.89 -3.94 2.81
CA VAL A 49 6.96 -3.06 2.35
C VAL A 49 7.04 -3.08 0.83
N GLY A 50 7.44 -1.98 0.22
CA GLY A 50 7.50 -1.90 -1.24
C GLY A 50 7.83 -0.49 -1.69
N ASN A 51 7.38 -0.14 -2.88
CA ASN A 51 7.72 1.11 -3.51
C ASN A 51 6.46 1.83 -3.97
N ARG A 52 6.19 3.01 -3.41
CA ARG A 52 5.08 3.86 -3.88
C ARG A 52 5.54 4.77 -5.01
N ALA A 53 4.62 5.15 -5.89
CA ALA A 53 4.84 6.28 -6.78
C ALA A 53 4.92 7.59 -5.97
N ASP A 54 5.87 8.46 -6.32
CA ASP A 54 5.98 9.80 -5.74
C ASP A 54 5.56 10.85 -6.76
N ARG A 55 4.32 11.33 -6.60
CA ARG A 55 3.62 12.22 -7.54
C ARG A 55 3.61 13.68 -7.09
N ARG A 56 4.47 14.05 -6.13
CA ARG A 56 4.53 15.42 -5.58
C ARG A 56 5.19 16.43 -6.52
N VAL A 57 5.87 15.95 -7.56
CA VAL A 57 6.54 16.77 -8.56
C VAL A 57 6.00 16.37 -9.93
N ASP A 58 5.31 17.31 -10.59
CA ASP A 58 4.75 17.08 -11.91
C ASP A 58 5.84 16.81 -12.95
N GLY A 59 5.59 15.83 -13.83
CA GLY A 59 6.48 15.49 -14.95
C GLY A 59 7.64 14.56 -14.61
N GLU A 60 7.78 14.11 -13.36
CA GLU A 60 8.84 13.16 -12.96
C GLU A 60 8.27 11.85 -12.40
N LEU A 61 8.67 10.71 -12.99
CA LEU A 61 8.38 9.41 -12.40
C LEU A 61 9.39 9.10 -11.30
N ARG A 62 8.99 9.31 -10.05
CA ARG A 62 9.78 8.96 -8.87
C ARG A 62 9.14 7.81 -8.11
N ARG A 63 9.95 6.98 -7.47
CA ARG A 63 9.50 5.94 -6.54
C ARG A 63 10.22 6.09 -5.21
N ARG A 64 9.50 5.85 -4.12
CA ARG A 64 10.09 5.80 -2.78
C ARG A 64 9.85 4.45 -2.16
N ARG A 65 10.90 3.91 -1.51
CA ARG A 65 10.73 2.76 -0.64
C ARG A 65 9.86 3.20 0.53
N ALA A 66 8.82 2.45 0.82
CA ALA A 66 7.89 2.74 1.89
C ALA A 66 7.45 1.43 2.55
N ALA A 67 7.00 1.53 3.79
CA ALA A 67 6.37 0.44 4.50
C ALA A 67 5.10 0.94 5.17
N GLY A 68 4.17 0.03 5.38
CA GLY A 68 2.96 0.30 6.13
C GLY A 68 2.49 -0.90 6.90
N HIS A 69 1.52 -0.66 7.77
CA HIS A 69 0.83 -1.70 8.49
C HIS A 69 -0.59 -1.29 8.82
N PHE A 70 -1.42 -2.31 9.05
CA PHE A 70 -2.73 -2.23 9.66
C PHE A 70 -2.66 -2.96 10.99
N ASP A 71 -3.11 -2.30 12.05
CA ASP A 71 -3.30 -2.89 13.37
C ASP A 71 -4.73 -3.37 13.55
N ARG A 72 -4.99 -4.07 14.66
CA ARG A 72 -6.31 -4.64 15.00
C ARG A 72 -6.86 -5.61 13.95
N VAL A 73 -5.96 -6.25 13.20
CA VAL A 73 -6.30 -7.24 12.18
C VAL A 73 -6.56 -8.60 12.83
N LEU A 74 -7.78 -9.09 12.67
CA LEU A 74 -8.25 -10.37 13.19
C LEU A 74 -7.92 -11.52 12.24
N SER A 75 -8.10 -11.32 10.94
CA SER A 75 -7.84 -12.34 9.93
C SER A 75 -7.46 -11.72 8.59
N VAL A 76 -6.76 -12.49 7.75
CA VAL A 76 -6.38 -12.10 6.39
C VAL A 76 -6.77 -13.21 5.42
N LYS A 77 -7.54 -12.83 4.40
CA LYS A 77 -7.91 -13.70 3.28
C LYS A 77 -7.27 -13.19 2.01
N ALA A 78 -6.80 -14.09 1.17
CA ALA A 78 -6.14 -13.76 -0.08
C ALA A 78 -6.85 -14.43 -1.26
N ARG A 79 -6.94 -13.74 -2.39
CA ARG A 79 -7.43 -14.27 -3.66
C ARG A 79 -6.44 -13.90 -4.76
N GLY A 80 -6.05 -14.86 -5.58
CA GLY A 80 -5.12 -14.60 -6.68
C GLY A 80 -3.69 -14.23 -6.23
N VAL A 81 -3.35 -14.50 -4.97
CA VAL A 81 -2.01 -14.31 -4.41
C VAL A 81 -1.42 -15.69 -4.12
N ASP A 82 -0.44 -16.10 -4.91
CA ASP A 82 0.26 -17.36 -4.70
C ASP A 82 1.38 -17.19 -3.66
N ARG A 83 1.20 -17.79 -2.48
CA ARG A 83 2.14 -17.69 -1.36
C ARG A 83 3.39 -18.53 -1.56
N GLU A 84 3.39 -19.48 -2.51
CA GLU A 84 4.55 -20.29 -2.85
C GLU A 84 5.47 -19.60 -3.87
N ALA A 85 5.02 -18.47 -4.45
CA ALA A 85 5.75 -17.66 -5.41
C ALA A 85 6.09 -16.27 -4.83
N PRO A 86 7.02 -16.17 -3.85
CA PRO A 86 7.28 -14.94 -3.10
C PRO A 86 7.80 -13.78 -3.95
N ASP A 87 8.44 -14.06 -5.10
CA ASP A 87 8.97 -13.06 -6.02
C ASP A 87 7.91 -12.50 -6.99
N THR A 88 6.66 -12.98 -6.91
CA THR A 88 5.56 -12.46 -7.73
C THR A 88 5.30 -11.00 -7.38
N VAL A 89 5.33 -10.12 -8.37
CA VAL A 89 5.06 -8.69 -8.21
C VAL A 89 3.55 -8.43 -8.13
N LEU A 90 3.14 -7.63 -7.17
CA LEU A 90 1.80 -7.07 -7.01
C LEU A 90 1.87 -5.54 -7.17
N ASN A 91 0.87 -4.96 -7.83
CA ASN A 91 0.68 -3.51 -7.92
C ASN A 91 -0.65 -3.12 -7.26
N LEU A 92 -0.60 -2.35 -6.18
CA LEU A 92 -1.78 -1.93 -5.42
C LEU A 92 -2.54 -0.84 -6.19
N LEU A 93 -3.83 -1.06 -6.40
CA LEU A 93 -4.72 -0.12 -7.09
C LEU A 93 -5.53 0.73 -6.13
N ALA A 94 -6.03 0.12 -5.06
CA ALA A 94 -6.89 0.77 -4.08
C ALA A 94 -6.90 0.02 -2.75
N ILE A 95 -7.13 0.78 -1.69
CA ILE A 95 -7.49 0.32 -0.35
C ILE A 95 -8.89 0.86 -0.06
N THR A 96 -9.82 0.00 0.36
CA THR A 96 -11.21 0.37 0.65
C THR A 96 -11.68 -0.23 1.95
N PHE A 97 -12.56 0.46 2.66
CA PHE A 97 -13.20 -0.04 3.89
C PHE A 97 -14.69 -0.32 3.66
N ALA A 98 -15.15 -1.47 4.14
CA ALA A 98 -16.55 -1.82 4.24
C ALA A 98 -16.90 -2.06 5.70
N GLU A 99 -17.74 -1.19 6.27
CA GLU A 99 -18.20 -1.30 7.64
C GLU A 99 -19.07 -2.55 7.84
N THR A 100 -18.94 -3.17 9.01
CA THR A 100 -19.79 -4.28 9.46
C THR A 100 -20.58 -3.88 10.69
N GLU A 101 -20.17 -4.30 11.88
CA GLU A 101 -20.66 -3.77 13.16
C GLU A 101 -19.68 -2.71 13.65
N ALA A 102 -20.05 -1.43 13.48
CA ALA A 102 -19.18 -0.30 13.80
C ALA A 102 -18.56 -0.42 15.20
N PRO A 103 -17.22 -0.22 15.36
CA PRO A 103 -16.28 0.29 14.35
C PRO A 103 -15.61 -0.78 13.48
N SER A 104 -16.04 -2.04 13.56
CA SER A 104 -15.43 -3.17 12.86
C SER A 104 -15.78 -3.18 11.38
N GLY A 105 -14.90 -3.77 10.57
CA GLY A 105 -15.17 -3.93 9.15
C GLY A 105 -14.11 -4.72 8.40
N TRP A 106 -14.16 -4.60 7.08
CA TRP A 106 -13.21 -5.22 6.18
C TRP A 106 -12.42 -4.14 5.45
N ILE A 107 -11.09 -4.26 5.49
CA ILE A 107 -10.20 -3.49 4.63
C ILE A 107 -9.82 -4.39 3.45
N ASP A 108 -10.18 -3.98 2.24
CA ASP A 108 -9.81 -4.67 1.01
C ASP A 108 -8.66 -3.94 0.32
N LEU A 109 -7.59 -4.70 0.01
CA LEU A 109 -6.48 -4.26 -0.83
C LEU A 109 -6.65 -4.91 -2.20
N ALA A 110 -6.91 -4.10 -3.22
CA ALA A 110 -7.08 -4.56 -4.60
C ALA A 110 -5.79 -4.36 -5.39
N PHE A 111 -5.33 -5.39 -6.10
CA PHE A 111 -4.14 -5.35 -6.93
C PHE A 111 -4.48 -5.51 -8.40
N SER A 112 -3.61 -5.01 -9.28
CA SER A 112 -3.70 -5.26 -10.72
C SER A 112 -3.63 -6.77 -11.00
N GLY A 113 -4.27 -7.21 -12.08
CA GLY A 113 -4.33 -8.65 -12.41
C GLY A 113 -5.35 -9.42 -11.58
N GLY A 114 -6.23 -8.74 -10.82
CA GLY A 114 -7.37 -9.35 -10.13
C GLY A 114 -7.02 -10.04 -8.81
N ALA A 115 -5.78 -9.90 -8.33
CA ALA A 115 -5.40 -10.34 -6.99
C ALA A 115 -5.96 -9.38 -5.93
N SER A 116 -6.30 -9.89 -4.76
CA SER A 116 -6.78 -9.09 -3.64
C SER A 116 -6.47 -9.72 -2.28
N LEU A 117 -6.42 -8.86 -1.26
CA LEU A 117 -6.39 -9.24 0.14
C LEU A 117 -7.56 -8.59 0.87
N ARG A 118 -8.20 -9.33 1.76
CA ARG A 118 -9.21 -8.84 2.68
C ARG A 118 -8.71 -9.00 4.10
N LEU A 119 -8.61 -7.89 4.83
CA LEU A 119 -8.30 -7.83 6.24
C LEU A 119 -9.60 -7.65 7.02
N GLU A 120 -9.87 -8.53 7.96
CA GLU A 120 -10.94 -8.33 8.95
C GLU A 120 -10.34 -7.56 10.12
N VAL A 121 -10.95 -6.43 10.50
CA VAL A 121 -10.40 -5.51 11.51
C VAL A 121 -11.43 -5.12 12.57
N GLU A 122 -10.96 -4.93 13.80
CA GLU A 122 -11.79 -4.40 14.91
C GLU A 122 -12.11 -2.91 14.71
N CYS A 123 -11.19 -2.17 14.07
CA CYS A 123 -11.36 -0.77 13.65
C CYS A 123 -10.30 -0.40 12.61
N ILE A 124 -10.43 0.78 11.99
CA ILE A 124 -9.38 1.33 11.12
C ILE A 124 -8.24 1.84 12.02
N GLU A 125 -7.07 1.23 11.91
CA GLU A 125 -5.83 1.72 12.51
C GLU A 125 -4.68 1.36 11.55
N ALA A 126 -4.25 2.32 10.73
CA ALA A 126 -3.23 2.09 9.70
C ALA A 126 -2.14 3.16 9.72
N GLN A 127 -0.93 2.79 9.32
CA GLN A 127 0.18 3.73 9.14
C GLN A 127 0.98 3.38 7.88
N ALA A 128 1.49 4.40 7.21
CA ALA A 128 2.42 4.25 6.09
C ALA A 128 3.55 5.29 6.21
N VAL A 129 4.78 4.88 5.94
CA VAL A 129 5.97 5.73 6.06
C VAL A 129 6.98 5.44 4.95
N ASP A 130 7.58 6.50 4.42
CA ASP A 130 8.74 6.38 3.53
C ASP A 130 9.97 5.91 4.32
N LEU A 131 10.65 4.88 3.81
CA LEU A 131 11.83 4.28 4.42
C LEU A 131 13.11 4.87 3.81
N GLY A 132 13.78 5.73 4.56
CA GLY A 132 15.08 6.30 4.19
C GLY A 132 15.02 7.43 3.16
N PRO A 133 16.18 7.94 2.69
CA PRO A 133 16.25 8.99 1.68
C PRO A 133 15.81 8.49 0.28
N VAL A 134 15.38 9.41 -0.59
CA VAL A 134 14.98 9.14 -1.99
C VAL A 134 16.12 8.50 -2.77
N TRP A 135 15.81 7.48 -3.57
CA TRP A 135 16.73 6.97 -4.59
C TRP A 135 16.10 7.07 -5.98
N ALA A 136 16.91 7.44 -6.98
CA ALA A 136 16.45 7.57 -8.37
C ALA A 136 16.16 6.19 -8.99
N ALA A 137 14.97 6.01 -9.57
CA ALA A 137 14.64 4.82 -10.34
C ALA A 137 15.37 4.84 -11.70
N LYS A 138 16.04 3.73 -12.06
CA LYS A 138 16.77 3.61 -13.33
C LYS A 138 15.86 3.40 -14.56
N THR A 139 14.60 3.02 -14.34
CA THR A 139 13.68 2.67 -15.43
C THR A 139 12.23 2.97 -15.06
N ALA A 140 11.48 3.53 -16.02
CA ALA A 140 10.03 3.68 -15.98
C ALA A 140 9.35 2.46 -16.63
N PRO A 141 8.13 2.06 -16.23
CA PRO A 141 7.31 1.15 -17.03
C PRO A 141 7.04 1.80 -18.39
N HIS A 142 7.36 1.09 -19.46
CA HIS A 142 6.96 1.46 -20.82
C HIS A 142 5.66 0.71 -21.10
N HIS A 143 4.60 1.43 -21.48
CA HIS A 143 3.44 0.84 -22.12
C HIS A 143 3.62 1.08 -23.62
N ASP A 144 3.77 -0.01 -24.38
CA ASP A 144 3.61 0.07 -25.83
C ASP A 144 2.13 0.36 -26.08
N GLU A 145 1.82 1.51 -26.68
CA GLU A 145 0.52 1.77 -27.27
C GLU A 145 0.41 0.89 -28.52
N GLU A 146 -0.29 -0.24 -28.43
CA GLU A 146 -0.70 -1.00 -29.61
C GLU A 146 -1.84 -0.26 -30.34
N ALA A 147 -1.45 0.40 -31.43
CA ALA A 147 -2.16 0.78 -32.68
C ALA A 147 -3.63 1.27 -32.65
#